data_AF-R6WU20-F1
#
_entry.id   AF-R6WU20-F1
#
_cell.length_a   1.000
_cell.length_b   1.000
_cell.length_c   1.000
_cell.angle_alpha   90.00
_cell.angle_beta   90.00
_cell.angle_gamma   90.00
#
_symmetry.space_group_name_H-M   'P 1'
#
loop_
_entity.id
_entity.type
_entity.pdbx_description
1 polymer ?
#
loop_
_entity_poly.entity_id
_entity_poly.type
_entity_poly.pdbx_seq_one_letter_code
_entity_poly.pdbx_strand_id
1 'polypeptide(L)'
;MGFGLVLYGIFAVFFLVLGVIFFLGRGARLIAGYNTMPKEERARYDEKALCRFMGKLMFYCAVCMLLMGADKIHPHQGFGAAGMIWLAIGAVAAVIYANTGNRFLKKPPQRRDPEGKYPPRT
;
A
#
# COMPACT_ATOMS: atom_id res chain seq x y z
N MET A 1 8.81 -30.27 -3.22
CA MET A 1 9.38 -28.96 -2.83
C MET A 1 9.12 -27.87 -3.88
N GLY A 2 9.23 -28.13 -5.19
CA GLY A 2 9.17 -27.09 -6.23
C GLY A 2 7.84 -26.33 -6.38
N PHE A 3 6.68 -27.01 -6.38
CA PHE A 3 5.39 -26.36 -6.67
C PHE A 3 5.08 -25.17 -5.74
N GLY A 4 5.26 -25.34 -4.42
CA GLY A 4 5.02 -24.28 -3.45
C GLY A 4 5.94 -23.07 -3.66
N LEU A 5 7.23 -23.32 -3.90
CA LEU A 5 8.20 -22.25 -4.15
C LEU A 5 7.85 -21.44 -5.41
N VAL A 6 7.45 -22.13 -6.49
CA VAL A 6 7.02 -21.50 -7.74
C VAL A 6 5.78 -20.63 -7.51
N LEU A 7 4.79 -21.12 -6.76
CA LEU A 7 3.59 -20.34 -6.44
C LEU A 7 3.92 -19.05 -5.68
N TYR A 8 4.71 -19.13 -4.60
CA TYR A 8 5.11 -17.93 -3.85
C TYR A 8 5.91 -16.95 -4.72
N GLY A 9 6.77 -17.46 -5.61
CA GLY A 9 7.49 -16.64 -6.57
C GLY A 9 6.57 -15.89 -7.53
N ILE A 10 5.56 -16.56 -8.10
CA ILE A 10 4.57 -15.94 -9.00
C ILE A 10 3.83 -14.82 -8.26
N PHE A 11 3.35 -15.07 -7.04
CA PHE A 11 2.68 -14.04 -6.25
C PHE A 11 3.59 -12.87 -5.87
N ALA A 12 4.86 -13.14 -5.52
CA ALA A 12 5.83 -12.09 -5.23
C ALA A 12 6.04 -11.17 -6.44
N VAL A 13 6.23 -11.75 -7.64
CA VAL A 13 6.37 -10.97 -8.89
C VAL A 13 5.09 -10.20 -9.20
N PHE A 14 3.92 -10.82 -9.07
CA PHE A 14 2.63 -10.16 -9.26
C PHE A 14 2.48 -8.92 -8.36
N PHE A 15 2.74 -9.06 -7.05
CA PHE A 15 2.69 -7.95 -6.11
C PHE A 15 3.75 -6.89 -6.40
N LEU A 16 4.96 -7.28 -6.83
CA LEU A 16 6.00 -6.33 -7.21
C LEU A 16 5.58 -5.48 -8.42
N VAL A 17 5.01 -6.10 -9.45
CA VAL A 17 4.49 -5.40 -10.64
C VAL A 17 3.36 -4.44 -10.26
N LEU A 18 2.38 -4.91 -9.47
CA LEU A 18 1.32 -4.04 -8.95
C LEU A 18 1.88 -2.89 -8.13
N GLY A 19 2.85 -3.18 -7.26
CA GLY A 19 3.53 -2.19 -6.43
C GLY A 19 4.14 -1.07 -7.27
N VAL A 20 4.85 -1.40 -8.35
CA VAL A 20 5.40 -0.41 -9.29
C VAL A 20 4.31 0.42 -9.96
N ILE A 21 3.26 -0.22 -10.49
CA ILE A 21 2.14 0.50 -11.15
C ILE A 21 1.47 1.50 -10.19
N PHE A 22 1.23 1.08 -8.95
CA PHE A 22 0.68 1.93 -7.91
C PHE A 22 1.65 3.04 -7.47
N PHE A 23 2.94 2.74 -7.32
CA PHE A 23 3.94 3.72 -6.91
C PHE A 23 4.11 4.85 -7.94
N LEU A 24 3.94 4.53 -9.23
CA LEU A 24 3.89 5.51 -10.32
C LEU A 24 2.60 6.34 -10.36
N GLY A 25 1.63 6.06 -9.50
CA GLY A 25 0.36 6.81 -9.42
C GLY A 25 -0.65 6.46 -10.50
N ARG A 26 -0.48 5.33 -11.22
CA ARG A 26 -1.35 4.93 -12.34
C ARG A 26 -2.41 3.90 -11.97
N GLY A 27 -2.38 3.39 -10.73
CA GLY A 27 -3.19 2.26 -10.30
C GLY A 27 -4.54 2.61 -9.65
N ALA A 28 -4.93 3.89 -9.52
CA ALA A 28 -6.07 4.27 -8.67
C ALA A 28 -7.38 3.57 -9.03
N ARG A 29 -7.61 3.33 -10.32
CA ARG A 29 -8.80 2.65 -10.85
C ARG A 29 -8.90 1.18 -10.43
N LEU A 30 -7.79 0.57 -9.98
CA LEU A 30 -7.77 -0.80 -9.45
C LEU A 30 -8.16 -0.85 -7.97
N ILE A 31 -8.18 0.29 -7.28
CA ILE A 31 -8.59 0.35 -5.87
C ILE A 31 -10.12 0.31 -5.86
N ALA A 32 -10.70 -0.84 -5.49
CA ALA A 32 -12.14 -1.06 -5.58
C ALA A 32 -12.97 0.08 -4.93
N GLY A 33 -12.61 0.48 -3.71
CA GLY A 33 -13.29 1.59 -3.02
C GLY A 33 -13.14 2.95 -3.72
N TYR A 34 -12.02 3.19 -4.39
CA TYR A 34 -11.86 4.40 -5.22
C TYR A 34 -12.64 4.27 -6.53
N ASN A 35 -12.68 3.08 -7.13
CA ASN A 35 -13.33 2.83 -8.42
C ASN A 35 -14.86 2.77 -8.35
N THR A 36 -15.45 2.59 -7.17
CA THR A 36 -16.91 2.64 -6.95
C THR A 36 -17.40 3.98 -6.41
N MET A 37 -16.51 4.82 -5.89
CA MET A 37 -16.83 6.13 -5.33
C MET A 37 -17.40 7.11 -6.39
N PRO A 38 -18.35 8.01 -6.06
CA PRO A 38 -18.80 9.05 -6.99
C PRO A 38 -17.67 9.99 -7.44
N LYS A 39 -17.78 10.61 -8.62
CA LYS A 39 -16.71 11.46 -9.18
C LYS A 39 -16.41 12.67 -8.30
N GLU A 40 -17.45 13.25 -7.71
CA GLU A 40 -17.40 14.41 -6.83
C GLU A 40 -16.61 14.10 -5.56
N GLU A 41 -16.83 12.91 -4.99
CA GLU A 41 -16.12 12.46 -3.81
C GLU A 41 -14.67 12.09 -4.13
N ARG A 42 -14.41 11.39 -5.25
CA ARG A 42 -13.04 11.09 -5.72
C ARG A 42 -12.19 12.34 -5.91
N ALA A 43 -12.80 13.45 -6.37
CA ALA A 43 -12.08 14.70 -6.59
C ALA A 43 -11.45 15.27 -5.32
N ARG A 44 -11.99 14.91 -4.14
CA ARG A 44 -11.48 15.30 -2.82
C ARG A 44 -10.22 14.53 -2.41
N TYR A 45 -9.95 13.38 -3.02
CA TYR A 45 -8.80 12.54 -2.67
C TYR A 45 -7.54 12.94 -3.45
N ASP A 46 -6.40 12.86 -2.78
CA ASP A 46 -5.08 12.84 -3.39
C ASP A 46 -4.80 11.43 -3.93
N GLU A 47 -5.15 11.25 -5.21
CA GLU A 47 -4.98 10.01 -5.94
C GLU A 47 -3.54 9.49 -5.92
N LYS A 48 -2.54 10.40 -6.01
CA LYS A 48 -1.13 10.02 -6.02
C LYS A 48 -0.69 9.52 -4.65
N ALA A 49 -1.10 10.19 -3.58
CA ALA A 49 -0.80 9.75 -2.21
C ALA A 49 -1.44 8.39 -1.92
N LEU A 50 -2.70 8.20 -2.31
CA LEU A 50 -3.41 6.93 -2.17
C LEU A 50 -2.74 5.79 -2.95
N CYS A 51 -2.39 6.04 -4.22
CA CYS A 51 -1.69 5.06 -5.04
C CYS A 51 -0.32 4.71 -4.48
N ARG A 52 0.48 5.69 -4.04
CA ARG A 52 1.78 5.42 -3.42
C ARG A 52 1.66 4.58 -2.16
N PHE A 53 0.63 4.82 -1.34
CA PHE A 53 0.36 4.00 -0.16
C PHE A 53 0.02 2.56 -0.56
N MET A 54 -0.89 2.35 -1.52
CA MET A 54 -1.16 1.01 -2.06
C MET A 54 0.09 0.34 -2.62
N GLY A 55 0.95 1.08 -3.33
CA GLY A 55 2.21 0.56 -3.86
C GLY A 55 3.14 0.05 -2.77
N LYS A 56 3.28 0.80 -1.67
CA LYS A 56 4.03 0.35 -0.48
C LYS A 56 3.45 -0.93 0.12
N LEU A 57 2.12 -1.05 0.20
CA LEU A 57 1.47 -2.28 0.68
C LEU A 57 1.73 -3.46 -0.24
N MET A 58 1.74 -3.27 -1.57
CA MET A 58 2.05 -4.35 -2.51
C MET A 58 3.51 -4.80 -2.39
N PHE A 59 4.46 -3.87 -2.25
CA PHE A 59 5.86 -4.24 -1.98
C PHE A 59 6.01 -4.98 -0.65
N TYR A 60 5.27 -4.55 0.37
CA TYR A 60 5.22 -5.25 1.65
C TYR A 60 4.73 -6.70 1.50
N CYS A 61 3.61 -6.90 0.79
CA CYS A 61 3.09 -8.23 0.48
C CYS A 61 4.10 -9.07 -0.32
N ALA A 62 4.82 -8.47 -1.28
CA ALA A 62 5.85 -9.17 -2.06
C ALA A 62 6.96 -9.70 -1.14
N VAL A 63 7.43 -8.91 -0.17
CA VAL A 63 8.43 -9.36 0.82
C VAL A 63 7.88 -10.49 1.69
N CYS A 64 6.62 -10.41 2.15
CA CYS A 64 5.99 -11.51 2.89
C CYS A 64 5.95 -12.81 2.06
N MET A 65 5.62 -12.72 0.77
CA MET A 65 5.62 -13.88 -0.13
C MET A 65 7.01 -14.48 -0.30
N LEU A 66 8.06 -13.65 -0.39
CA LEU A 66 9.44 -14.12 -0.46
C LEU A 66 9.88 -14.82 0.84
N LEU A 67 9.50 -14.30 2.01
CA LEU A 67 9.77 -14.96 3.30
C LEU A 67 9.08 -16.34 3.39
N MET A 68 7.81 -16.44 2.98
CA MET A 68 7.10 -17.71 2.93
C MET A 68 7.68 -18.68 1.89
N GLY A 69 8.17 -18.16 0.76
CA GLY A 69 8.89 -18.93 -0.24
C GLY A 69 10.24 -19.44 0.27
N ALA A 70 10.99 -18.62 1.02
CA ALA A 70 12.29 -18.99 1.59
C ALA A 70 12.19 -20.15 2.58
N ASP A 71 11.08 -20.27 3.31
CA ASP A 71 10.77 -21.43 4.16
C ASP A 71 10.74 -22.76 3.38
N LYS A 72 10.40 -22.72 2.09
CA LYS A 72 10.43 -23.92 1.22
C LYS A 72 11.85 -24.35 0.84
N ILE A 73 12.83 -23.45 0.94
CA ILE A 73 14.25 -23.72 0.70
C ILE A 73 14.93 -24.13 2.01
N HIS A 74 14.58 -23.46 3.12
CA HIS A 74 15.13 -23.73 4.45
C HIS A 74 14.00 -24.05 5.45
N PRO A 75 13.48 -25.29 5.43
CA PRO A 75 12.42 -25.71 6.34
C PRO A 75 12.84 -25.60 7.81
N HIS A 76 11.88 -25.40 8.70
CA HIS A 76 12.04 -25.37 10.18
C HIS A 76 12.80 -24.14 10.74
N GLN A 77 13.25 -23.21 9.92
CA GLN A 77 13.86 -21.94 10.36
C GLN A 77 12.84 -20.87 10.79
N GLY A 78 11.54 -21.13 10.56
CA GLY A 78 10.46 -20.23 10.98
C GLY A 78 10.16 -19.08 10.00
N PHE A 79 10.78 -19.04 8.83
CA PHE A 79 10.55 -17.99 7.82
C PHE A 79 9.08 -17.89 7.40
N GLY A 80 8.38 -19.03 7.27
CA GLY A 80 6.97 -19.05 6.92
C GLY A 80 6.09 -18.40 7.99
N ALA A 81 6.33 -18.74 9.26
CA ALA A 81 5.63 -18.15 10.39
C ALA A 81 5.92 -16.65 10.52
N ALA A 82 7.18 -16.24 10.39
CA ALA A 82 7.58 -14.84 10.39
C ALA A 82 6.87 -14.06 9.26
N GLY A 83 6.84 -14.60 8.05
CA GLY A 83 6.13 -14.00 6.91
C GLY A 83 4.62 -13.84 7.17
N MET A 84 3.97 -14.83 7.81
CA MET A 84 2.54 -14.76 8.14
C MET A 84 2.25 -13.72 9.23
N ILE A 85 3.05 -13.71 10.30
CA ILE A 85 2.91 -12.76 11.40
C ILE A 85 3.13 -11.34 10.88
N TRP A 86 4.18 -11.14 10.08
CA TRP A 86 4.47 -9.84 9.45
C TRP A 86 3.28 -9.41 8.58
N LEU A 87 2.80 -10.27 7.68
CA LEU A 87 1.63 -9.97 6.84
C LEU A 87 0.41 -9.51 7.66
N ALA A 88 0.09 -10.19 8.76
CA ALA A 88 -1.01 -9.83 9.63
C ALA A 88 -0.82 -8.45 10.29
N ILE A 89 0.36 -8.18 10.83
CA ILE A 89 0.70 -6.88 11.43
C ILE A 89 0.57 -5.77 10.39
N GLY A 90 1.14 -5.96 9.19
CA GLY A 90 1.06 -4.99 8.10
C GLY A 90 -0.37 -4.72 7.65
N ALA A 91 -1.22 -5.75 7.56
CA ALA A 91 -2.63 -5.59 7.21
C ALA A 91 -3.38 -4.74 8.25
N VAL A 92 -3.21 -5.03 9.54
CA VAL A 92 -3.82 -4.26 10.63
C VAL A 92 -3.32 -2.81 10.61
N ALA A 93 -2.01 -2.60 10.52
CA ALA A 93 -1.42 -1.27 10.45
C ALA A 93 -1.91 -0.49 9.23
N ALA A 94 -2.06 -1.15 8.07
CA ALA A 94 -2.57 -0.53 6.86
C ALA A 94 -4.01 -0.07 7.01
N VAL A 95 -4.87 -0.90 7.62
CA VAL A 95 -6.27 -0.54 7.90
C VAL A 95 -6.33 0.65 8.86
N ILE A 96 -5.59 0.61 9.97
CA ILE A 96 -5.55 1.73 10.93
C ILE A 96 -5.08 3.01 10.25
N TYR A 97 -3.97 2.94 9.51
CA TYR A 97 -3.41 4.09 8.80
C TYR A 97 -4.38 4.67 7.77
N ALA A 98 -5.04 3.81 6.99
CA ALA A 98 -5.94 4.25 5.93
C ALA A 98 -7.22 4.92 6.47
N ASN A 99 -7.70 4.48 7.64
CA ASN A 99 -8.93 4.99 8.25
C ASN A 99 -8.71 6.15 9.23
N THR A 100 -7.46 6.48 9.59
CA THR A 100 -7.18 7.50 10.61
C THR A 100 -6.68 8.81 10.00
N GLY A 101 -7.33 9.92 10.35
CA GLY A 101 -6.79 11.27 10.09
C GLY A 101 -6.87 11.75 8.64
N ASN A 102 -7.84 11.24 7.85
CA ASN A 102 -8.14 11.73 6.50
C ASN A 102 -6.90 11.82 5.58
N ARG A 103 -5.97 10.86 5.70
CA ARG A 103 -4.60 10.90 5.14
C ARG A 103 -4.54 11.11 3.63
N PHE A 104 -5.59 10.69 2.92
CA PHE A 104 -5.65 10.73 1.47
C PHE A 104 -6.56 11.84 0.95
N LEU A 105 -7.09 12.73 1.79
CA LEU A 105 -7.81 13.91 1.31
C LEU A 105 -6.81 14.99 0.88
N LYS A 106 -7.13 15.70 -0.20
CA LYS A 106 -6.42 16.90 -0.60
C LYS A 106 -6.56 17.94 0.51
N LYS A 107 -5.44 18.55 0.90
CA LYS A 107 -5.48 19.71 1.79
C LYS A 107 -6.12 20.89 1.05
N PRO A 108 -6.95 21.72 1.72
CA PRO A 108 -7.43 22.95 1.12
C PRO A 108 -6.22 23.80 0.69
N PRO A 109 -6.32 24.54 -0.43
CA PRO A 109 -5.26 25.44 -0.82
C PRO A 109 -4.95 26.37 0.35
N GLN A 110 -3.68 26.43 0.73
CA GLN A 110 -3.22 27.38 1.73
C GLN A 110 -3.67 28.76 1.24
N ARG A 111 -4.50 29.49 2.01
CA ARG A 111 -4.70 30.92 1.74
C ARG A 111 -3.29 31.49 1.65
N ARG A 112 -2.88 31.97 0.48
CA ARG A 112 -1.77 32.91 0.42
C ARG A 112 -2.29 34.12 1.17
N ASP A 113 -1.93 34.24 2.43
CA ASP A 113 -2.13 35.49 3.13
C ASP A 113 -1.34 36.54 2.33
N PRO A 114 -2.00 37.56 1.77
CA PRO A 114 -1.31 38.58 0.98
C PRO A 114 -0.20 39.30 1.77
N GLU A 115 -0.19 39.15 3.10
CA GLU A 115 0.78 39.76 4.02
C GLU A 115 1.70 38.74 4.73
N GLY A 116 1.62 37.43 4.47
CA GLY A 116 2.51 36.44 5.11
C GLY A 116 2.43 36.34 6.65
N LYS A 117 1.34 36.82 7.26
CA LYS A 117 1.22 36.99 8.72
C LYS A 117 0.83 35.74 9.51
N TYR A 118 0.33 34.68 8.88
CA TYR A 118 -0.08 33.47 9.62
C TYR A 118 0.86 32.30 9.34
N PRO A 119 1.40 31.65 10.39
CA PRO A 119 2.19 30.44 10.22
C PRO A 119 1.33 29.30 9.64
N PRO A 120 1.92 28.32 8.94
CA PRO A 120 1.20 27.17 8.41
C PRO A 120 0.38 26.51 9.50
N ARG A 121 -0.90 26.21 9.22
CA ARG A 121 -1.70 25.37 10.13
C ARG A 121 -1.03 24.00 10.18
N THR A 122 -0.32 23.76 11.28
CA THR A 122 0.29 22.48 11.67
C THR A 122 -0.76 21.39 11.74
#